data_AF-A0A5P9BB96-F1
#
_entry.id   AF-A0A5P9BB96-F1
#
_cell.length_a   1.000
_cell.length_b   1.000
_cell.length_c   1.000
_cell.angle_alpha   90.00
_cell.angle_beta   90.00
_cell.angle_gamma   90.00
#
_symmetry.space_group_name_H-M   'P 1'
#
loop_
_entity.id
_entity.type
_entity.pdbx_description
1 polymer ?
#
loop_
_entity_poly.entity_id
_entity_poly.type
_entity_poly.pdbx_seq_one_letter_code
_entity_poly.pdbx_strand_id
1 'polypeptide(L)'
;MMNAQMKSSKPYTNSSNTESSALQETPTKGCRAMVKQASLISLLASTTLIFGCGGGGGGGGGGSTAAPAPAVASTMSDLTVPDGFDYNPVEQHDLNIDISHISTNRSFVSVYSRYSERSDATFKPDYSSRLLAGSLNNGQFNSSFTAPISEENILIEIWFYDGQAPLQQVVSSDVMQVTW
;
A
#
# COMPACT_ATOMS: atom_id res chain seq x y z
N MET A 1 -37.37 62.57 -0.25
CA MET A 1 -36.04 63.19 -0.33
C MET A 1 -35.03 62.09 -0.66
N MET A 2 -34.39 62.18 -1.83
CA MET A 2 -33.16 61.54 -2.35
C MET A 2 -33.05 59.99 -2.30
N ASN A 3 -33.24 59.22 -3.38
CA ASN A 3 -32.42 58.91 -4.60
C ASN A 3 -31.16 58.02 -4.43
N ALA A 4 -31.23 56.83 -5.08
CA ALA A 4 -30.22 56.08 -5.86
C ALA A 4 -29.03 55.40 -5.12
N GLN A 5 -28.49 54.22 -5.50
CA GLN A 5 -28.18 53.65 -6.82
C GLN A 5 -28.07 52.10 -6.80
N MET A 6 -28.42 51.46 -7.92
CA MET A 6 -28.03 50.10 -8.34
C MET A 6 -26.61 50.08 -8.94
N LYS A 7 -25.87 48.97 -8.77
CA LYS A 7 -24.84 48.49 -9.74
C LYS A 7 -24.53 47.01 -9.48
N SER A 8 -25.06 46.09 -10.31
CA SER A 8 -24.55 45.62 -11.62
C SER A 8 -23.49 44.52 -11.48
N SER A 9 -23.97 43.30 -11.70
CA SER A 9 -23.25 42.09 -12.08
C SER A 9 -22.29 42.29 -13.25
N LYS A 10 -21.17 41.53 -13.27
CA LYS A 10 -20.41 41.24 -14.48
C LYS A 10 -20.27 39.71 -14.64
N PRO A 11 -20.62 39.16 -15.81
CA PRO A 11 -20.46 37.74 -16.13
C PRO A 11 -19.01 37.41 -16.54
N TYR A 12 -18.57 36.19 -16.24
CA TYR A 12 -17.36 35.60 -16.80
C TYR A 12 -17.56 35.38 -18.31
N THR A 13 -16.79 36.08 -19.12
CA THR A 13 -16.72 35.91 -20.58
C THR A 13 -15.58 34.95 -20.92
N ASN A 14 -15.90 33.82 -21.55
CA ASN A 14 -14.92 32.98 -22.22
C ASN A 14 -14.87 33.39 -23.69
N SER A 15 -13.69 33.84 -24.15
CA SER A 15 -13.48 34.34 -25.51
C SER A 15 -12.22 33.72 -26.09
N SER A 16 -12.37 32.80 -27.03
CA SER A 16 -11.39 32.57 -28.09
C SER A 16 -12.06 31.92 -29.31
N ASN A 17 -12.42 32.77 -30.27
CA ASN A 17 -12.67 32.43 -31.67
C ASN A 17 -11.29 32.23 -32.35
N THR A 18 -10.98 31.15 -33.09
CA THR A 18 -11.34 30.77 -34.48
C THR A 18 -10.37 31.31 -35.56
N GLU A 19 -9.72 30.37 -36.28
CA GLU A 19 -9.19 30.40 -37.69
C GLU A 19 -8.01 31.33 -38.06
N SER A 20 -7.09 31.07 -39.02
CA SER A 20 -6.69 29.95 -39.89
C SER A 20 -5.48 30.42 -40.77
N SER A 21 -4.78 29.49 -41.44
CA SER A 21 -3.80 29.66 -42.57
C SER A 21 -2.32 29.92 -42.21
N ALA A 22 -1.26 29.35 -42.80
CA ALA A 22 -1.09 28.59 -44.06
C ALA A 22 0.18 27.69 -44.06
N LEU A 23 0.05 26.52 -44.73
CA LEU A 23 0.97 25.72 -45.59
C LEU A 23 2.51 25.85 -45.52
N GLN A 24 3.21 24.69 -45.37
CA GLN A 24 3.98 24.04 -46.47
C GLN A 24 4.63 22.69 -46.04
N GLU A 25 4.55 21.70 -46.95
CA GLU A 25 5.13 20.34 -46.88
C GLU A 25 6.66 20.31 -47.10
N THR A 26 7.44 19.36 -46.58
CA THR A 26 7.85 18.03 -47.15
C THR A 26 9.12 17.52 -46.36
N PRO A 27 9.85 16.44 -46.72
CA PRO A 27 9.70 15.07 -46.21
C PRO A 27 10.98 14.46 -45.57
N THR A 28 10.92 13.16 -45.23
CA THR A 28 12.00 12.23 -44.79
C THR A 28 12.31 12.28 -43.29
N LYS A 29 12.62 11.21 -42.57
CA LYS A 29 13.10 9.85 -42.92
C LYS A 29 12.82 8.96 -41.69
N GLY A 30 12.43 7.71 -41.90
CA GLY A 30 11.92 6.84 -40.84
C GLY A 30 12.91 6.41 -39.75
N CYS A 31 12.35 6.04 -38.61
CA CYS A 31 12.90 5.02 -37.70
C CYS A 31 11.73 4.18 -37.15
N ARG A 32 11.54 3.04 -37.83
CA ARG A 32 10.91 1.77 -37.41
C ARG A 32 10.09 1.81 -36.11
N ALA A 33 8.77 1.65 -36.26
CA ALA A 33 7.90 1.17 -35.18
C ALA A 33 8.43 -0.20 -34.68
N MET A 34 8.88 -0.26 -33.44
CA MET A 34 9.13 -1.54 -32.76
C MET A 34 7.79 -2.04 -32.19
N VAL A 35 7.07 -2.78 -33.03
CA VAL A 35 6.02 -3.72 -32.59
C VAL A 35 6.73 -4.80 -31.77
N LYS A 36 6.61 -4.75 -30.44
CA LYS A 36 7.12 -5.80 -29.55
C LYS A 36 6.24 -7.04 -29.78
N GLN A 37 6.84 -8.03 -30.43
CA GLN A 37 6.16 -9.24 -30.85
C GLN A 37 5.61 -10.02 -29.65
N ALA A 38 4.31 -10.31 -29.72
CA ALA A 38 3.66 -11.31 -28.87
C ALA A 38 4.17 -12.70 -29.29
N SER A 39 5.04 -13.28 -28.46
CA SER A 39 5.42 -14.69 -28.62
C SER A 39 4.45 -15.55 -27.81
N LEU A 40 3.40 -15.99 -28.48
CA LEU A 40 2.57 -17.12 -28.08
C LEU A 40 3.30 -18.41 -28.49
N ILE A 41 3.93 -19.09 -27.53
CA ILE A 41 4.33 -20.49 -27.71
C ILE A 41 3.54 -21.34 -26.73
N SER A 42 2.71 -22.15 -27.38
CA SER A 42 1.73 -23.11 -26.89
C SER A 42 2.39 -24.30 -26.17
N LEU A 43 1.76 -24.72 -25.07
CA LEU A 43 1.40 -26.11 -24.79
C LEU A 43 2.53 -27.16 -24.65
N LEU A 44 2.97 -27.40 -23.42
CA LEU A 44 3.25 -28.78 -23.00
C LEU A 44 2.53 -29.08 -21.68
N ALA A 45 1.57 -30.01 -21.79
CA ALA A 45 0.85 -30.63 -20.72
C ALA A 45 1.82 -31.39 -19.80
N SER A 46 1.86 -31.01 -18.52
CA SER A 46 2.38 -31.86 -17.45
C SER A 46 1.26 -32.09 -16.46
N THR A 47 0.28 -32.90 -16.88
CA THR A 47 -0.66 -33.59 -15.99
C THR A 47 0.15 -34.60 -15.20
N THR A 48 0.73 -34.19 -14.07
CA THR A 48 1.29 -35.15 -13.11
C THR A 48 0.11 -35.87 -12.46
N LEU A 49 -0.02 -37.14 -12.85
CA LEU A 49 -0.98 -38.10 -12.32
C LEU A 49 -0.91 -38.09 -10.79
N ILE A 50 -2.01 -37.69 -10.16
CA ILE A 50 -2.28 -38.05 -8.76
C ILE A 50 -2.40 -39.58 -8.77
N PHE A 51 -1.36 -40.26 -8.28
CA PHE A 51 -1.45 -41.66 -7.94
C PHE A 51 -2.50 -41.80 -6.85
N GLY A 52 -3.72 -42.17 -7.26
CA GLY A 52 -4.74 -42.70 -6.37
C GLY A 52 -4.19 -43.96 -5.73
N CYS A 53 -3.91 -43.88 -4.43
CA CYS A 53 -3.61 -45.03 -3.61
C CYS A 53 -4.89 -45.87 -3.52
N GLY A 54 -4.86 -47.03 -4.18
CA GLY A 54 -5.95 -47.99 -4.24
C GLY A 54 -6.23 -48.63 -2.89
N GLY A 55 -7.51 -48.72 -2.55
CA GLY A 55 -8.00 -49.57 -1.48
C GLY A 55 -7.90 -51.05 -1.90
N GLY A 56 -6.99 -51.77 -1.26
CA GLY A 56 -6.88 -53.23 -1.34
C GLY A 56 -7.25 -53.84 0.01
N GLY A 57 -8.31 -54.64 0.03
CA GLY A 57 -8.72 -55.42 1.19
C GLY A 57 -8.08 -56.81 1.23
N GLY A 58 -7.92 -57.34 2.45
CA GLY A 58 -7.95 -58.77 2.73
C GLY A 58 -6.67 -59.40 3.29
N GLY A 59 -6.81 -60.07 4.44
CA GLY A 59 -5.97 -61.22 4.81
C GLY A 59 -5.21 -61.07 6.12
N GLY A 60 -5.67 -61.77 7.16
CA GLY A 60 -5.10 -61.76 8.50
C GLY A 60 -3.69 -62.33 8.59
N GLY A 61 -2.93 -61.77 9.52
CA GLY A 61 -1.62 -62.24 9.94
C GLY A 61 -1.28 -61.59 11.27
N GLY A 62 -1.26 -62.39 12.33
CA GLY A 62 -1.02 -61.93 13.69
C GLY A 62 0.33 -61.24 13.83
N GLY A 63 0.29 -59.92 13.92
CA GLY A 63 1.38 -59.09 14.41
C GLY A 63 0.73 -58.03 15.27
N SER A 64 1.02 -58.04 16.57
CA SER A 64 0.51 -57.05 17.52
C SER A 64 1.08 -55.68 17.19
N THR A 65 0.46 -54.97 16.26
CA THR A 65 0.63 -53.52 16.14
C THR A 65 -0.07 -52.91 17.34
N ALA A 66 0.70 -52.32 18.24
CA ALA A 66 0.15 -51.62 19.41
C ALA A 66 -0.87 -50.59 18.92
N ALA A 67 -2.09 -50.67 19.47
CA ALA A 67 -3.13 -49.69 19.23
C ALA A 67 -2.60 -48.29 19.61
N PRO A 68 -2.86 -47.24 18.81
CA PRO A 68 -2.50 -45.89 19.20
C PRO A 68 -3.14 -45.56 20.55
N ALA A 69 -2.36 -45.03 21.49
CA ALA A 69 -2.85 -44.61 22.78
C ALA A 69 -3.99 -43.59 22.59
N PRO A 70 -5.05 -43.62 23.43
CA PRO A 70 -6.14 -42.67 23.33
C PRO A 70 -5.59 -41.24 23.46
N ALA A 71 -5.89 -40.40 22.47
CA ALA A 71 -5.59 -38.98 22.54
C ALA A 71 -6.35 -38.39 23.73
N VAL A 72 -5.62 -37.95 24.75
CA VAL A 72 -6.18 -37.20 25.88
C VAL A 72 -6.82 -35.93 25.33
N ALA A 73 -8.14 -35.81 25.53
CA ALA A 73 -8.88 -34.63 25.14
C ALA A 73 -8.50 -33.47 26.06
N SER A 74 -7.77 -32.48 25.54
CA SER A 74 -7.54 -31.22 26.24
C SER A 74 -8.89 -30.52 26.46
N THR A 75 -9.17 -30.15 27.71
CA THR A 75 -10.39 -29.41 28.07
C THR A 75 -10.07 -27.92 28.20
N MET A 76 -11.04 -27.05 27.94
CA MET A 76 -10.85 -25.59 28.07
C MET A 76 -10.44 -25.16 29.50
N SER A 77 -10.67 -26.00 30.50
CA SER A 77 -10.27 -25.79 31.89
C SER A 77 -8.75 -25.90 32.13
N ASP A 78 -7.99 -26.37 31.14
CA ASP A 78 -6.53 -26.50 31.20
C ASP A 78 -5.80 -25.25 30.63
N LEU A 79 -6.55 -24.26 30.14
CA LEU A 79 -5.99 -23.00 29.64
C LEU A 79 -5.71 -22.05 30.82
N THR A 80 -4.47 -21.97 31.25
CA THR A 80 -4.00 -20.97 32.22
C THR A 80 -3.40 -19.77 31.52
N VAL A 81 -3.78 -18.58 31.96
CA VAL A 81 -3.16 -17.33 31.51
C VAL A 81 -1.91 -17.15 32.37
N PRO A 82 -0.73 -16.95 31.77
CA PRO A 82 0.48 -16.65 32.53
C PRO A 82 0.31 -15.37 33.38
N ASP A 83 0.89 -15.37 34.57
CA ASP A 83 0.97 -14.16 35.38
C ASP A 83 1.75 -13.08 34.62
N GLY A 84 1.18 -11.88 34.52
CA GLY A 84 1.76 -10.76 33.77
C GLY A 84 1.40 -10.71 32.28
N PHE A 85 0.48 -11.54 31.81
CA PHE A 85 -0.08 -11.40 30.46
C PHE A 85 -0.84 -10.06 30.33
N ASP A 86 -0.37 -9.18 29.45
CA ASP A 86 -1.06 -7.93 29.10
C ASP A 86 -2.05 -8.21 27.96
N TYR A 87 -3.31 -7.85 28.21
CA TYR A 87 -4.39 -7.98 27.22
C TYR A 87 -4.53 -6.75 26.34
N ASN A 88 -3.72 -5.71 26.54
CA ASN A 88 -3.74 -4.51 25.73
C ASN A 88 -3.10 -4.80 24.36
N PRO A 89 -3.89 -4.85 23.27
CA PRO A 89 -3.36 -5.25 21.96
C PRO A 89 -2.72 -4.07 21.21
N VAL A 90 -2.63 -2.89 21.83
CA VAL A 90 -2.13 -1.68 21.19
C VAL A 90 -0.93 -1.09 21.94
N GLU A 91 0.01 -0.60 21.16
CA GLU A 91 1.21 0.09 21.63
C GLU A 91 1.25 1.53 21.12
N GLN A 92 1.95 2.38 21.86
CA GLN A 92 2.23 3.75 21.42
C GLN A 92 3.60 3.77 20.73
N HIS A 93 3.62 4.35 19.54
CA HIS A 93 4.83 4.50 18.72
C HIS A 93 5.16 5.98 18.55
N ASP A 94 6.43 6.33 18.76
CA ASP A 94 6.96 7.67 18.47
C ASP A 94 7.54 7.68 17.06
N LEU A 95 6.99 8.52 16.18
CA LEU A 95 7.45 8.71 14.81
C LEU A 95 8.28 9.99 14.70
N ASN A 96 9.52 9.83 14.25
CA ASN A 96 10.39 10.94 13.89
C ASN A 96 10.74 10.87 12.40
N ILE A 97 10.44 11.94 11.68
CA ILE A 97 10.73 12.11 10.26
C ILE A 97 11.64 13.31 10.08
N ASP A 98 12.73 13.13 9.36
CA ASP A 98 13.61 14.20 8.91
C ASP A 98 13.89 14.07 7.41
N ILE A 99 13.46 15.08 6.67
CA ILE A 99 13.73 15.26 5.23
C ILE A 99 14.47 16.58 4.97
N SER A 100 15.03 17.23 5.98
CA SER A 100 15.66 18.55 5.85
C SER A 100 16.80 18.58 4.84
N HIS A 101 17.42 17.42 4.57
CA HIS A 101 18.42 17.20 3.53
C HIS A 101 17.84 17.24 2.10
N ILE A 102 16.56 16.91 1.93
CA ILE A 102 15.84 16.98 0.66
C ILE A 102 15.14 18.33 0.50
N SER A 103 14.38 18.76 1.52
CA SER A 103 13.59 19.99 1.47
C SER A 103 13.23 20.50 2.86
N THR A 104 13.27 21.82 3.02
CA THR A 104 12.77 22.53 4.20
C THR A 104 11.49 23.32 3.92
N ASN A 105 10.99 23.26 2.68
CA ASN A 105 9.72 23.87 2.30
C ASN A 105 8.55 23.16 3.00
N ARG A 106 7.42 23.85 3.09
CA ARG A 106 6.19 23.26 3.65
C ARG A 106 5.85 21.97 2.89
N SER A 107 5.69 20.89 3.64
CA SER A 107 5.26 19.57 3.15
C SER A 107 4.27 18.97 4.14
N PHE A 108 3.61 17.87 3.73
CA PHE A 108 2.59 17.22 4.52
C PHE A 108 2.81 15.72 4.57
N VAL A 109 2.90 15.15 5.76
CA VAL A 109 3.03 13.71 5.97
C VAL A 109 1.67 13.06 6.19
N SER A 110 1.51 11.84 5.69
CA SER A 110 0.42 10.93 6.05
C SER A 110 0.98 9.52 6.28
N VAL A 111 0.50 8.86 7.32
CA VAL A 111 0.96 7.53 7.73
C VAL A 111 -0.20 6.56 7.70
N TYR A 112 0.01 5.39 7.12
CA TYR A 112 -1.03 4.39 6.91
C TYR A 112 -0.60 3.02 7.40
N SER A 113 -1.51 2.30 8.04
CA SER A 113 -1.26 0.91 8.45
C SER A 113 -1.48 -0.11 7.34
N ARG A 114 -2.33 0.21 6.35
CA ARG A 114 -2.65 -0.70 5.25
C ARG A 114 -2.33 -0.04 3.92
N TYR A 115 -1.66 -0.81 3.07
CA TYR A 115 -1.28 -0.40 1.73
C TYR A 115 -1.13 -1.64 0.84
N SER A 116 -1.15 -1.44 -0.47
CA SER A 116 -0.86 -2.47 -1.45
C SER A 116 0.23 -1.98 -2.39
N GLU A 117 1.17 -2.85 -2.75
CA GLU A 117 2.13 -2.55 -3.81
C GLU A 117 1.46 -2.63 -5.19
N ARG A 118 1.79 -1.68 -6.07
CA ARG A 118 1.34 -1.64 -7.46
C ARG A 118 2.41 -2.26 -8.37
N SER A 119 2.01 -2.63 -9.59
CA SER A 119 2.90 -3.22 -10.61
C SER A 119 4.12 -2.40 -11.01
N ASP A 120 4.17 -1.11 -10.65
CA ASP A 120 5.25 -0.17 -10.91
C ASP A 120 6.18 0.03 -9.68
N ALA A 121 6.07 -0.84 -8.66
CA ALA A 121 6.78 -0.75 -7.39
C ALA A 121 6.46 0.51 -6.57
N THR A 122 5.36 1.22 -6.89
CA THR A 122 4.79 2.26 -6.03
C THR A 122 3.84 1.64 -5.02
N PHE A 123 3.60 2.34 -3.91
CA PHE A 123 2.62 1.92 -2.93
C PHE A 123 1.31 2.68 -3.11
N LYS A 124 0.20 1.96 -2.93
CA LYS A 124 -1.14 2.54 -2.87
C LYS A 124 -1.64 2.40 -1.41
N PRO A 125 -1.74 3.49 -0.64
CA PRO A 125 -2.35 3.42 0.69
C PRO A 125 -3.84 3.08 0.61
N ASP A 126 -4.34 2.39 1.63
CA ASP A 126 -5.76 2.46 1.97
C ASP A 126 -5.99 3.75 2.76
N TYR A 127 -6.59 4.76 2.12
CA TYR A 127 -6.79 6.07 2.74
C TYR A 127 -7.67 6.03 4.01
N SER A 128 -8.44 4.96 4.22
CA SER A 128 -9.21 4.77 5.45
C SER A 128 -8.37 4.30 6.64
N SER A 129 -7.17 3.75 6.39
CA SER A 129 -6.26 3.24 7.43
C SER A 129 -5.22 4.27 7.85
N ARG A 130 -5.55 5.56 7.81
CA ARG A 130 -4.62 6.63 8.16
C ARG A 130 -4.49 6.73 9.67
N LEU A 131 -3.29 6.50 10.18
CA LEU A 131 -2.97 6.55 11.61
C LEU A 131 -2.77 8.00 12.08
N LEU A 132 -1.98 8.78 11.33
CA LEU A 132 -1.71 10.17 11.63
C LEU A 132 -1.41 10.96 10.35
N ALA A 133 -1.52 12.28 10.44
CA ALA A 133 -1.12 13.20 9.39
C ALA A 133 -0.78 14.57 9.97
N GLY A 134 0.10 15.31 9.30
CA GLY A 134 0.47 16.65 9.74
C GLY A 134 1.44 17.35 8.79
N SER A 135 1.67 18.63 9.04
CA SER A 135 2.67 19.39 8.30
C SER A 135 4.06 19.20 8.89
N LEU A 136 5.07 19.08 8.04
CA LEU A 136 6.46 19.14 8.48
C LEU A 136 6.84 20.61 8.77
N ASN A 137 7.68 20.81 9.77
CA ASN A 137 8.27 22.09 10.13
C ASN A 137 9.77 22.03 9.84
N ASN A 138 10.26 22.86 8.91
CA ASN A 138 11.66 22.87 8.47
C ASN A 138 12.18 21.47 8.07
N GLY A 139 11.35 20.69 7.37
CA GLY A 139 11.68 19.33 6.94
C GLY A 139 11.58 18.25 8.04
N GLN A 140 11.14 18.60 9.25
CA GLN A 140 11.01 17.65 10.35
C GLN A 140 9.56 17.44 10.78
N PHE A 141 9.24 16.25 11.29
CA PHE A 141 7.96 15.92 11.89
C PHE A 141 8.12 14.93 13.03
N ASN A 142 7.56 15.29 14.19
CA ASN A 142 7.64 14.53 15.41
C ASN A 142 6.22 14.36 15.95
N SER A 143 5.76 13.13 16.04
CA SER A 143 4.42 12.83 16.56
C SER A 143 4.38 11.40 17.09
N SER A 144 3.34 11.07 17.84
CA SER A 144 3.11 9.71 18.31
C SER A 144 1.71 9.26 17.94
N PHE A 145 1.55 7.96 17.76
CA PHE A 145 0.28 7.32 17.44
C PHE A 145 0.17 5.99 18.16
N THR A 146 -1.06 5.49 18.27
CA THR A 146 -1.33 4.18 18.86
C THR A 146 -1.77 3.23 17.76
N ALA A 147 -1.13 2.07 17.66
CA ALA A 147 -1.45 1.04 16.68
C ALA A 147 -1.43 -0.36 17.31
N PRO A 148 -2.09 -1.35 16.70
CA PRO A 148 -2.02 -2.73 17.16
C PRO A 148 -0.59 -3.29 17.09
N ILE A 149 -0.20 -4.08 18.10
CA ILE A 149 1.10 -4.78 18.18
C ILE A 149 1.42 -5.63 16.94
N SER A 150 0.40 -6.10 16.22
CA SER A 150 0.56 -6.96 15.06
C SER A 150 0.92 -6.24 13.76
N GLU A 151 0.96 -4.91 13.74
CA GLU A 151 1.26 -4.16 12.51
C GLU A 151 2.76 -3.99 12.32
N GLU A 152 3.42 -4.97 11.69
CA GLU A 152 4.89 -4.98 11.53
C GLU A 152 5.44 -3.86 10.62
N ASN A 153 4.62 -3.33 9.70
CA ASN A 153 5.04 -2.36 8.69
C ASN A 153 3.97 -1.32 8.40
N ILE A 154 4.38 -0.06 8.29
CA ILE A 154 3.53 1.07 7.93
C ILE A 154 4.06 1.77 6.68
N LEU A 155 3.17 2.43 5.95
CA LEU A 155 3.53 3.28 4.82
C LEU A 155 3.49 4.74 5.24
N ILE A 156 4.57 5.46 4.94
CA ILE A 156 4.67 6.91 5.11
C ILE A 156 4.67 7.55 3.73
N GLU A 157 3.78 8.52 3.53
CA GLU A 157 3.76 9.39 2.35
C GLU A 157 4.07 10.83 2.74
N ILE A 158 5.01 11.46 2.04
CA ILE A 158 5.32 12.89 2.19
C ILE A 158 4.97 13.61 0.90
N TRP A 159 4.00 14.51 1.00
CA TRP A 159 3.48 15.31 -0.09
C TRP A 159 4.12 16.70 -0.11
N PHE A 160 4.61 17.09 -1.28
CA PHE A 160 5.06 18.44 -1.58
C PHE A 160 3.96 19.21 -2.33
N TYR A 161 4.01 20.54 -2.25
CA TYR A 161 3.03 21.43 -2.90
C TYR A 161 3.43 21.82 -4.33
N ASP A 162 4.47 21.19 -4.88
CA ASP A 162 5.01 21.44 -6.21
C ASP A 162 4.37 20.56 -7.30
N GLY A 163 3.44 19.67 -6.92
CA GLY A 163 2.73 18.78 -7.83
C GLY A 163 3.51 17.52 -8.23
N GLN A 164 4.67 17.26 -7.62
CA GLN A 164 5.38 15.99 -7.79
C GLN A 164 4.67 14.85 -7.06
N ALA A 165 5.01 13.62 -7.43
CA ALA A 165 4.59 12.43 -6.69
C ALA A 165 5.17 12.47 -5.26
N PRO A 166 4.45 11.93 -4.26
CA PRO A 166 4.93 11.94 -2.89
C PRO A 166 6.16 11.05 -2.73
N LEU A 167 7.01 11.36 -1.76
CA LEU A 167 7.99 10.39 -1.28
C LEU A 167 7.25 9.31 -0.50
N GLN A 168 7.57 8.06 -0.79
CA GLN A 168 6.96 6.91 -0.13
C GLN A 168 8.06 6.07 0.50
N GLN A 169 7.84 5.66 1.74
CA GLN A 169 8.71 4.70 2.41
C GLN A 169 7.90 3.79 3.31
N VAL A 170 8.20 2.50 3.23
CA VAL A 170 7.71 1.50 4.18
C VAL A 170 8.72 1.42 5.31
N VAL A 171 8.23 1.50 6.54
CA VAL A 171 9.06 1.35 7.74
C VAL A 171 8.45 0.34 8.69
N SER A 172 9.30 -0.40 9.37
CA SER A 172 8.85 -1.33 10.40
C SER A 172 8.42 -0.58 11.66
N SER A 173 7.33 -1.05 12.30
CA SER A 173 6.77 -0.59 13.58
C SER A 173 7.79 -0.41 14.70
N ASP A 174 8.92 -1.12 14.62
CA ASP A 174 9.91 -1.18 15.70
C ASP A 174 10.94 -0.06 15.58
N VAL A 175 11.19 0.44 14.37
CA VAL A 175 12.27 1.39 14.11
C VAL A 175 11.76 2.83 14.13
N MET A 176 10.52 3.10 13.70
CA MET A 176 9.76 4.39 13.73
C MET A 176 10.56 5.69 13.55
N GLN A 177 11.72 5.61 12.93
CA GLN A 177 12.60 6.73 12.63
C GLN A 177 12.91 6.66 11.15
N VAL A 178 12.65 7.78 10.47
CA VAL A 178 12.82 7.87 9.03
C VAL A 178 13.62 9.11 8.73
N THR A 179 14.82 8.90 8.24
CA THR A 179 15.70 9.95 7.74
C THR A 179 15.94 9.69 6.27
N TRP A 180 15.76 10.72 5.47
CA TRP A 180 16.09 10.71 4.05
C TRP A 180 17.37 11.51 3.76
#